data_AF-X1DLK9-F1
#
_entry.id   AF-X1DLK9-F1
#
_cell.length_a   1.000
_cell.length_b   1.000
_cell.length_c   1.000
_cell.angle_alpha   90.00
_cell.angle_beta   90.00
_cell.angle_gamma   90.00
#
_symmetry.space_group_name_H-M   'P 1'
#
loop_
_entity.id
_entity.type
_entity.pdbx_description
1 polymer ?
#
loop_
_entity_poly.entity_id
_entity_poly.type
_entity_poly.pdbx_seq_one_letter_code
_entity_poly.pdbx_strand_id
1 'polypeptide(L)' 'SKQITYIIQKNDTLYEIAHKYGVSYNDIKKWNKIKNHRSIKPGQKIIIKLNGK' A
#
# COMPACT_ATOMS: atom_id res chain seq x y z
N SER A 1 4.33 -16.27 2.09
CA SER A 1 3.92 -14.89 2.39
C SER A 1 2.60 -14.61 1.69
N LYS A 2 1.65 -13.92 2.35
CA LYS A 2 0.32 -13.64 1.77
C LYS A 2 0.38 -12.31 1.02
N GLN A 3 -0.21 -12.25 -0.17
CA GLN A 3 -0.29 -11.01 -0.95
C GLN A 3 -1.74 -10.58 -1.10
N ILE A 4 -2.00 -9.29 -0.91
CA ILE A 4 -3.31 -8.66 -1.09
C ILE A 4 -3.17 -7.60 -2.18
N THR A 5 -4.15 -7.58 -3.09
CA THR A 5 -4.32 -6.45 -4.01
C THR A 5 -5.36 -5.52 -3.42
N TYR A 6 -4.98 -4.27 -3.18
CA TYR A 6 -5.85 -3.24 -2.64
C TYR A 6 -6.14 -2.19 -3.72
N ILE A 7 -7.40 -1.77 -3.83
CA ILE A 7 -7.81 -0.68 -4.71
C ILE A 7 -7.94 0.57 -3.86
N ILE A 8 -7.14 1.57 -4.18
CA ILE A 8 -7.10 2.84 -3.44
C ILE A 8 -8.45 3.54 -3.54
N GLN A 9 -8.98 3.98 -2.41
CA GLN A 9 -10.23 4.71 -2.30
C GLN A 9 -9.99 6.22 -2.25
N LYS A 10 -11.05 7.01 -2.41
CA LYS A 10 -10.99 8.45 -2.21
C LYS A 10 -10.58 8.75 -0.77
N ASN A 11 -9.61 9.64 -0.61
CA ASN A 11 -8.99 10.06 0.66
C ASN A 11 -8.06 9.04 1.34
N ASP A 12 -7.81 7.88 0.73
CA ASP A 12 -6.82 6.95 1.27
C ASP A 12 -5.40 7.54 1.24
N THR A 13 -4.65 7.31 2.30
CA THR A 13 -3.21 7.51 2.33
C THR A 13 -2.45 6.17 2.40
N LEU A 14 -1.23 6.13 1.84
CA LEU A 14 -0.36 4.96 2.00
C LEU A 14 -0.05 4.64 3.47
N TYR A 15 -0.09 5.65 4.34
CA TYR A 15 0.17 5.49 5.76
C TYR A 15 -0.96 4.71 6.45
N GLU A 16 -2.22 5.10 6.23
CA GLU A 16 -3.39 4.42 6.80
C GLU A 16 -3.51 2.99 6.26
N ILE A 17 -3.28 2.79 4.96
CA ILE A 17 -3.26 1.46 4.35
C ILE A 17 -2.16 0.60 5.00
N ALA A 18 -0.95 1.13 5.13
CA ALA A 18 0.16 0.43 5.78
C ALA A 18 -0.18 0.01 7.21
N HIS A 19 -0.72 0.94 8.00
CA HIS A 19 -1.15 0.69 9.37
C HIS A 19 -2.24 -0.40 9.44
N LYS A 20 -3.26 -0.33 8.59
CA LYS A 20 -4.35 -1.30 8.51
C LYS A 20 -3.86 -2.73 8.26
N TYR A 21 -2.81 -2.88 7.46
CA TYR A 21 -2.25 -4.18 7.09
C TYR A 21 -1.01 -4.58 7.92
N GLY A 22 -0.62 -3.78 8.91
CA GLY A 22 0.53 -4.06 9.77
C GLY A 22 1.88 -4.10 9.05
N VAL A 23 2.01 -3.36 7.95
CA VAL A 23 3.25 -3.26 7.16
C VAL A 23 3.80 -1.84 7.20
N SER A 24 5.04 -1.63 6.78
CA SER A 24 5.57 -0.27 6.65
C SER A 24 5.09 0.39 5.35
N TYR A 25 4.83 1.70 5.39
CA TYR A 25 4.51 2.46 4.19
C TYR A 25 5.65 2.41 3.15
N ASN A 26 6.90 2.31 3.61
CA ASN A 26 8.09 2.21 2.77
C ASN A 26 8.10 0.89 1.99
N ASP A 27 7.63 -0.20 2.59
CA ASP A 27 7.55 -1.49 1.91
C ASP A 27 6.47 -1.47 0.82
N ILE A 28 5.31 -0.88 1.12
CA ILE A 28 4.26 -0.67 0.09
C ILE A 28 4.83 0.14 -1.08
N LYS A 29 5.58 1.21 -0.82
CA LYS A 29 6.22 1.99 -1.88
C LYS A 29 7.18 1.15 -2.71
N LYS A 30 8.04 0.35 -2.07
CA LYS A 30 9.02 -0.51 -2.75
C LYS A 30 8.33 -1.56 -3.63
N TRP A 31 7.31 -2.24 -3.12
CA TRP A 31 6.60 -3.29 -3.87
C TRP A 31 5.86 -2.75 -5.09
N ASN A 32 5.38 -1.51 -5.02
CA ASN A 32 4.58 -0.88 -6.07
C ASN A 32 5.36 0.13 -6.93
N LYS A 33 6.68 0.25 -6.73
CA LYS A 33 7.55 1.23 -7.41
C LYS A 33 7.02 2.68 -7.29
N ILE A 34 6.42 3.01 -6.16
CA ILE A 34 5.85 4.34 -5.89
C ILE A 34 6.96 5.28 -5.42
N LYS A 35 7.28 6.29 -6.24
CA LYS A 35 8.33 7.26 -5.92
C LYS A 35 7.96 8.15 -4.73
N ASN A 36 6.78 8.78 -4.77
CA ASN A 36 6.32 9.73 -3.75
C ASN A 36 4.94 9.38 -3.20
N HIS A 37 4.65 9.80 -1.96
CA HIS A 37 3.37 9.56 -1.29
C HIS A 37 2.17 10.21 -2.03
N ARG A 38 2.41 11.28 -2.81
CA ARG A 38 1.40 11.94 -3.66
C ARG A 38 1.12 11.22 -4.98
N SER A 39 1.83 10.14 -5.28
CA SER A 39 1.73 9.45 -6.57
C SER A 39 0.61 8.41 -6.64
N ILE A 40 -0.22 8.29 -5.60
CA ILE A 40 -1.37 7.39 -5.59
C ILE A 40 -2.67 8.11 -5.92
N LYS A 41 -3.56 7.41 -6.63
CA LYS A 41 -4.87 7.94 -7.03
C LYS A 41 -5.98 6.93 -6.69
N PRO A 42 -7.21 7.40 -6.39
CA PRO A 42 -8.37 6.53 -6.28
C PRO A 42 -8.53 5.64 -7.52
N GLY A 43 -8.91 4.38 -7.32
CA GLY A 43 -9.00 3.35 -8.35
C GLY A 43 -7.69 2.65 -8.69
N GLN A 44 -6.54 3.14 -8.23
CA GLN A 44 -5.25 2.50 -8.44
C GLN A 44 -5.15 1.19 -7.65
N LYS A 45 -4.68 0.13 -8.32
CA LYS A 45 -4.36 -1.14 -7.66
C LYS A 45 -2.94 -1.09 -7.11
N ILE A 46 -2.77 -1.49 -5.85
CA ILE A 46 -1.48 -1.68 -5.21
C ILE A 46 -1.39 -3.05 -4.55
N ILE A 47 -0.16 -3.55 -4.44
CA ILE A 47 0.20 -4.81 -3.83
C ILE A 47 0.64 -4.57 -2.39
N ILE A 48 0.12 -5.38 -1.47
CA ILE A 48 0.51 -5.41 -0.07
C ILE A 48 0.96 -6.84 0.25
N LYS A 49 2.23 -7.00 0.63
CA LYS A 49 2.77 -8.30 1.05
C LYS A 49 2.72 -8.38 2.57
N LEU A 50 1.86 -9.25 3.08
CA LEU A 50 1.82 -9.59 4.50
C LEU A 50 2.97 -10.57 4.77
N ASN A 51 4.02 -10.04 5.39
CA ASN A 51 5.00 -10.88 6.04
C ASN A 51 4.34 -11.35 7.33
N GLY A 52 4.06 -12.65 7.44
CA GLY A 52 3.66 -13.23 8.70
C GLY A 52 4.77 -12.94 9.69
N LYS A 53 4.49 -12.10 10.69
CA LYS A 53 5.13 -12.28 11.97
C LYS A 53 4.59 -13.58 12.57
#